data_AF-A0A7S1KY72-F1
#
_entry.id   AF-A0A7S1KY72-F1
#
_cell.length_a   1.000
_cell.length_b   1.000
_cell.length_c   1.000
_cell.angle_alpha   90.00
_cell.angle_beta   90.00
_cell.angle_gamma   90.00
#
_symmetry.space_group_name_H-M   'P 1'
#
loop_
_entity.id
_entity.type
_entity.pdbx_description
1 polymer ?
#
loop_
_entity_poly.entity_id
_entity_poly.type
_entity_poly.pdbx_seq_one_letter_code
_entity_poly.pdbx_strand_id
1 'polypeptide(L)'
;VAFDAFAASVGSSTKELPRKEFSRFLNKHFPGLSREEHDQIFDFLDADKNGNVSVQEFTTAVEAATPVRTIEDLRRKWIALGFASMRQVITQMDRSKESGGRLTLPQFGALLSKVGVIDEDEHANVFEAISDPNHPCETVSLTELASALAAVSPSLVLEDINDR
;
A
#
# COMPACT_ATOMS: atom_id res chain seq x y z
N VAL A 1 2.22 -10.83 15.07
CA VAL A 1 3.53 -11.03 15.73
C VAL A 1 4.32 -9.72 15.91
N ALA A 2 4.69 -9.00 14.85
CA ALA A 2 5.39 -7.70 14.99
C ALA A 2 4.48 -6.59 15.56
N PHE A 3 3.23 -6.56 15.12
CA PHE A 3 2.21 -5.63 15.64
C PHE A 3 1.92 -5.86 17.13
N ASP A 4 1.71 -7.11 17.55
CA ASP A 4 1.45 -7.45 18.95
C ASP A 4 2.64 -7.07 19.84
N ALA A 5 3.87 -7.24 19.33
CA ALA A 5 5.08 -6.81 20.02
C ALA A 5 5.17 -5.28 20.12
N PHE A 6 4.79 -4.56 19.06
CA PHE A 6 4.76 -3.09 19.05
C PHE A 6 3.71 -2.57 20.03
N ALA A 7 2.47 -3.06 19.94
CA ALA A 7 1.38 -2.72 20.84
C ALA A 7 1.69 -3.07 22.31
N ALA A 8 2.44 -4.15 22.57
CA ALA A 8 2.93 -4.47 23.92
C ALA A 8 4.05 -3.53 24.41
N SER A 9 4.82 -2.94 23.50
CA SER A 9 5.88 -1.97 23.84
C SER A 9 5.35 -0.56 24.07
N VAL A 10 4.23 -0.21 23.42
CA VAL A 10 3.44 1.00 23.64
C VAL A 10 2.60 0.79 24.91
N GLY A 11 3.15 1.12 26.07
CA GLY A 11 2.46 0.91 27.36
C GLY A 11 1.08 1.60 27.43
N SER A 12 0.22 1.15 28.35
CA SER A 12 -1.19 1.58 28.52
C SER A 12 -1.44 3.10 28.59
N SER A 13 -0.41 3.92 28.84
CA SER A 13 -0.53 5.36 29.10
C SER A 13 -0.04 6.25 27.95
N THR A 14 0.78 5.76 27.03
CA THR A 14 1.31 6.53 25.89
C THR A 14 1.09 5.73 24.62
N LYS A 15 0.23 6.20 23.72
CA LYS A 15 -0.10 5.52 22.44
C LYS A 15 0.99 5.69 21.36
N GLU A 16 2.17 6.14 21.75
CA GLU A 16 3.25 6.59 20.88
C GLU A 16 4.60 6.17 21.46
N LEU A 17 5.56 5.91 20.58
CA LEU A 17 6.93 5.56 20.95
C LEU A 17 7.92 6.64 20.48
N PRO A 18 8.67 7.28 21.39
CA PRO A 18 9.71 8.21 21.01
C PRO A 18 10.86 7.50 20.32
N ARG A 19 11.63 8.21 19.46
CA ARG A 19 12.73 7.64 18.66
C ARG A 19 13.65 6.67 19.38
N LYS A 20 14.09 7.02 20.60
CA LYS A 20 14.99 6.17 21.39
C LYS A 20 14.36 4.80 21.75
N GLU A 21 13.07 4.78 22.05
CA GLU A 21 12.37 3.55 22.39
C GLU A 21 12.04 2.74 21.13
N PHE A 22 11.67 3.41 20.04
CA PHE A 22 11.49 2.79 18.74
C PHE A 22 12.77 2.11 18.23
N SER A 23 13.94 2.76 18.33
CA SER A 23 15.22 2.13 17.95
C SER A 23 15.56 0.91 18.83
N ARG A 24 15.17 0.90 20.10
CA ARG A 24 15.32 -0.27 20.97
C ARG A 24 14.38 -1.40 20.56
N PHE A 25 13.15 -1.06 20.18
CA PHE A 25 12.19 -2.01 19.63
C PHE A 25 12.75 -2.67 18.36
N LEU A 26 13.24 -1.88 17.40
CA LEU A 26 13.86 -2.40 16.17
C LEU A 26 15.07 -3.28 16.47
N ASN A 27 15.98 -2.84 17.34
CA ASN A 27 17.15 -3.65 17.69
C ASN A 27 16.78 -5.00 18.35
N LYS A 28 15.69 -5.03 19.13
CA LYS A 28 15.21 -6.24 19.81
C LYS A 28 14.55 -7.24 18.85
N HIS A 29 13.79 -6.75 17.89
CA HIS A 29 12.99 -7.59 16.98
C HIS A 29 13.64 -7.82 15.60
N PHE A 30 14.56 -6.94 15.21
CA PHE A 30 15.28 -6.92 13.94
C PHE A 30 16.78 -6.63 14.16
N PRO A 31 17.52 -7.52 14.85
CA PRO A 31 18.92 -7.28 15.25
C PRO A 31 19.92 -7.17 14.09
N GLY A 32 19.47 -7.31 12.83
CA GLY A 32 20.29 -7.16 11.63
C GLY A 32 20.30 -5.76 11.03
N LEU A 33 19.47 -4.83 11.53
CA LEU A 33 19.39 -3.47 11.02
C LEU A 33 20.47 -2.57 11.64
N SER A 34 21.11 -1.77 10.80
CA SER A 34 22.03 -0.71 11.18
C SER A 34 21.30 0.45 11.85
N ARG A 35 22.06 1.33 12.50
CA ARG A 35 21.50 2.50 13.16
C ARG A 35 20.94 3.49 12.15
N GLU A 36 21.60 3.63 11.01
CA GLU A 36 21.16 4.44 9.88
C GLU A 36 19.81 3.93 9.35
N GLU A 37 19.62 2.62 9.24
CA GLU A 37 18.33 2.02 8.86
C GLU A 37 17.25 2.25 9.93
N HIS A 38 17.60 2.22 11.22
CA HIS A 38 16.65 2.57 12.28
C HIS A 38 16.16 4.02 12.16
N ASP A 39 17.07 4.95 11.86
CA ASP A 39 16.72 6.37 11.70
C ASP A 39 15.86 6.59 10.45
N GLN A 40 16.17 5.92 9.32
CA GLN A 40 15.36 5.96 8.10
C GLN A 40 13.96 5.39 8.30
N ILE A 41 13.84 4.24 8.98
CA ILE A 41 12.54 3.63 9.28
C ILE A 41 11.74 4.55 10.20
N PHE A 42 12.37 5.17 11.21
CA PHE A 42 11.69 6.12 12.07
C PHE A 42 11.20 7.35 11.29
N ASP A 43 12.06 7.96 10.46
CA ASP A 43 11.72 9.11 9.62
C ASP A 43 10.58 8.81 8.63
N PHE A 44 10.52 7.56 8.15
CA PHE A 44 9.44 7.09 7.29
C PHE A 44 8.11 6.93 8.05
N LEU A 45 8.17 6.51 9.32
CA LEU A 45 7.00 6.26 10.16
C LEU A 45 6.42 7.55 10.77
N ASP A 46 7.27 8.47 11.21
CA ASP A 46 6.91 9.76 11.83
C ASP A 46 6.39 10.74 10.77
N ALA A 47 5.20 10.44 10.24
CA ALA A 47 4.60 11.14 9.11
C ALA A 47 4.20 12.57 9.49
N ASP A 48 3.78 12.80 10.74
CA ASP A 48 3.44 14.12 11.25
C ASP A 48 4.66 14.92 11.77
N LYS A 49 5.84 14.27 11.84
CA LYS A 49 7.12 14.84 12.30
C LYS A 49 7.08 15.35 13.73
N ASN A 50 6.27 14.73 14.59
CA ASN A 50 6.17 15.08 15.99
C ASN A 50 7.33 14.49 16.83
N GLY A 51 8.17 13.62 16.23
CA GLY A 51 9.32 13.00 16.89
C GLY A 51 9.01 11.71 17.64
N ASN A 52 7.78 11.20 17.51
CA ASN A 52 7.26 9.95 18.04
C ASN A 52 6.58 9.16 16.92
N VAL A 53 6.52 7.83 17.06
CA VAL A 53 5.73 6.98 16.16
C VAL A 53 4.52 6.46 16.92
N SER A 54 3.35 6.88 16.50
CA SER A 54 2.07 6.38 17.02
C SER A 54 1.77 4.98 16.51
N VAL A 55 0.89 4.25 17.20
CA VAL A 55 0.36 2.97 16.71
C VAL A 55 -0.29 3.14 15.33
N GLN A 56 -0.97 4.27 15.10
CA GLN A 56 -1.62 4.55 13.82
C GLN A 56 -0.59 4.70 12.71
N GLU A 57 0.44 5.52 12.91
CA GLU A 57 1.54 5.69 11.95
C GLU A 57 2.28 4.38 11.66
N PHE A 58 2.57 3.62 12.71
CA PHE A 58 3.19 2.30 12.54
C PHE A 58 2.31 1.36 11.73
N THR A 59 1.00 1.34 12.01
CA THR A 59 0.04 0.50 11.28
C THR A 59 -0.03 0.93 9.81
N THR A 60 -0.22 2.22 9.55
CA THR A 60 -0.33 2.76 8.20
C THR A 60 0.93 2.49 7.38
N ALA A 61 2.11 2.65 7.96
CA ALA A 61 3.36 2.39 7.27
C ALA A 61 3.63 0.89 7.06
N VAL A 62 3.28 0.04 8.01
CA VAL A 62 3.37 -1.42 7.84
C VAL A 62 2.39 -1.89 6.76
N GLU A 63 1.17 -1.35 6.73
CA GLU A 63 0.19 -1.62 5.67
C GLU A 63 0.71 -1.12 4.32
N ALA A 64 1.34 0.06 4.26
CA ALA A 64 1.95 0.60 3.04
C ALA A 64 3.14 -0.24 2.54
N ALA A 65 3.91 -0.81 3.47
CA ALA A 65 5.07 -1.64 3.18
C ALA A 65 4.71 -3.12 2.94
N THR A 66 3.45 -3.51 3.18
CA THR A 66 3.00 -4.89 2.93
C THR A 66 2.96 -5.13 1.43
N PRO A 67 3.63 -6.19 0.92
CA PRO A 67 3.61 -6.51 -0.49
C PRO A 67 2.19 -6.71 -0.99
N VAL A 68 1.86 -6.14 -2.14
CA VAL A 68 0.56 -6.32 -2.77
C VAL A 68 0.43 -7.75 -3.29
N ARG A 69 -0.44 -8.53 -2.65
CA ARG A 69 -0.78 -9.90 -3.06
C ARG A 69 -2.21 -10.03 -3.55
N THR A 70 -3.10 -9.16 -3.08
CA THR A 70 -4.52 -9.15 -3.42
C THR A 70 -4.98 -7.75 -3.84
N ILE A 71 -6.15 -7.67 -4.46
CA ILE A 71 -6.77 -6.38 -4.83
C ILE A 71 -7.12 -5.55 -3.59
N GLU A 72 -7.37 -6.20 -2.44
CA GLU A 72 -7.58 -5.49 -1.17
C GLU A 72 -6.27 -4.86 -0.65
N ASP A 73 -5.14 -5.57 -0.75
CA ASP A 73 -3.83 -5.02 -0.39
C ASP A 73 -3.45 -3.84 -1.30
N LEU A 74 -3.75 -3.96 -2.60
CA LEU A 74 -3.53 -2.88 -3.58
C LEU A 74 -4.31 -1.62 -3.19
N ARG A 75 -5.57 -1.80 -2.79
CA ARG A 75 -6.42 -0.70 -2.30
C ARG A 75 -5.82 -0.05 -1.04
N ARG A 76 -5.46 -0.85 -0.03
CA ARG A 76 -4.86 -0.32 1.22
C ARG A 76 -3.57 0.45 0.92
N LYS A 77 -2.72 -0.07 0.03
CA LYS A 77 -1.49 0.58 -0.42
C LYS A 77 -1.77 1.93 -1.06
N TRP A 78 -2.75 2.04 -1.95
CA TRP A 78 -3.10 3.33 -2.56
C TRP A 78 -3.70 4.35 -1.59
N ILE A 79 -4.52 3.90 -0.63
CA ILE A 79 -5.01 4.79 0.44
C ILE A 79 -3.83 5.32 1.26
N ALA A 80 -2.89 4.44 1.62
CA ALA A 80 -1.70 4.83 2.37
C ALA A 80 -0.75 5.76 1.57
N LEU A 81 -0.72 5.62 0.25
CA LEU A 81 -0.02 6.55 -0.65
C LEU A 81 -0.71 7.90 -0.83
N GLY A 82 -1.88 8.10 -0.20
CA GLY A 82 -2.61 9.38 -0.19
C GLY A 82 -3.60 9.55 -1.35
N PHE A 83 -3.96 8.48 -2.06
CA PHE A 83 -5.03 8.55 -3.04
C PHE A 83 -6.39 8.64 -2.35
N ALA A 84 -7.17 9.69 -2.68
CA ALA A 84 -8.47 9.94 -2.06
C ALA A 84 -9.54 8.92 -2.51
N SER A 85 -9.40 8.39 -3.71
CA SER A 85 -10.29 7.35 -4.25
C SER A 85 -9.60 6.45 -5.25
N MET A 86 -10.13 5.23 -5.42
CA MET A 86 -9.64 4.32 -6.46
C MET A 86 -9.88 4.87 -7.87
N ARG A 87 -10.93 5.69 -8.05
CA ARG A 87 -11.21 6.38 -9.32
C ARG A 87 -10.07 7.33 -9.70
N GLN A 88 -9.50 8.04 -8.72
CA GLN A 88 -8.36 8.93 -8.95
C GLN A 88 -7.17 8.15 -9.50
N VAL A 89 -6.88 6.98 -8.92
CA VAL A 89 -5.81 6.07 -9.38
C VAL A 89 -6.05 5.61 -10.83
N ILE A 90 -7.24 5.08 -11.13
CA ILE A 90 -7.58 4.62 -12.48
C ILE A 90 -7.48 5.76 -13.49
N THR A 91 -7.94 6.95 -13.14
CA THR A 91 -7.83 8.15 -14.00
C THR A 91 -6.36 8.55 -14.23
N GLN A 92 -5.50 8.39 -13.22
CA GLN A 92 -4.08 8.65 -13.35
C GLN A 92 -3.38 7.61 -14.25
N MET A 93 -3.77 6.34 -14.16
CA MET A 93 -3.29 5.27 -15.04
C MET A 93 -3.77 5.48 -16.50
N ASP A 94 -5.02 5.91 -16.69
CA ASP A 94 -5.65 6.09 -18.00
C ASP A 94 -5.17 7.32 -18.78
N ARG A 95 -4.54 8.29 -18.10
CA ARG A 95 -3.86 9.41 -18.78
C ARG A 95 -2.59 8.97 -19.53
N SER A 96 -2.14 7.72 -19.35
CA SER A 96 -1.00 7.17 -20.07
C SER A 96 -1.37 6.87 -21.52
N LYS A 97 -0.49 7.20 -22.48
CA LYS A 97 -0.67 6.81 -23.89
C LYS A 97 -0.78 5.29 -24.09
N GLU A 98 -0.35 4.52 -23.10
CA GLU A 98 -0.33 3.06 -23.08
C GLU A 98 -1.64 2.44 -22.56
N SER A 99 -2.59 3.20 -22.02
CA SER A 99 -3.83 2.66 -21.42
C SER A 99 -4.93 2.28 -22.42
N GLY A 100 -4.73 2.58 -23.70
CA GLY A 100 -5.73 2.42 -24.75
C GLY A 100 -5.95 0.96 -25.19
N GLY A 101 -6.51 0.12 -24.31
CA GLY A 101 -6.97 -1.23 -24.66
C GLY A 101 -6.58 -2.32 -23.65
N ARG A 102 -6.41 -3.53 -24.17
CA ARG A 102 -5.88 -4.70 -23.45
C ARG A 102 -4.36 -4.56 -23.31
N LEU A 103 -3.85 -4.74 -22.10
CA LEU A 103 -2.48 -4.49 -21.66
C LEU A 103 -1.80 -5.81 -21.31
N THR A 104 -0.59 -6.02 -21.79
CA THR A 104 0.27 -7.12 -21.32
C THR A 104 0.81 -6.82 -19.92
N LEU A 105 1.34 -7.83 -19.23
CA LEU A 105 1.94 -7.67 -17.89
C LEU A 105 2.97 -6.51 -17.83
N PRO A 106 3.93 -6.38 -18.78
CA PRO A 106 4.86 -5.25 -18.75
C PRO A 106 4.20 -3.88 -18.93
N GLN A 107 3.18 -3.79 -19.80
CA GLN A 107 2.44 -2.55 -20.02
C GLN A 107 1.62 -2.17 -18.78
N PHE A 108 0.99 -3.15 -18.16
CA PHE A 108 0.22 -2.96 -16.94
C PHE A 108 1.10 -2.59 -15.74
N GLY A 109 2.26 -3.25 -15.59
CA GLY A 109 3.27 -2.93 -14.58
C GLY A 109 3.83 -1.51 -14.71
N ALA A 110 4.01 -1.02 -15.94
CA ALA A 110 4.39 0.37 -16.19
C ALA A 110 3.33 1.38 -15.70
N LEU A 111 2.04 1.02 -15.75
CA LEU A 111 0.97 1.85 -15.18
C LEU A 111 0.94 1.76 -13.65
N LEU A 112 1.11 0.58 -13.07
CA LEU A 112 1.18 0.36 -11.63
C LEU A 112 2.35 1.12 -10.98
N SER A 113 3.49 1.17 -11.66
CA SER A 113 4.67 1.94 -11.23
C SER A 113 4.38 3.43 -11.10
N LYS A 114 3.51 3.98 -11.97
CA LYS A 114 3.10 5.41 -11.92
C LYS A 114 2.19 5.73 -10.74
N VAL A 115 1.60 4.72 -10.11
CA VAL A 115 0.72 4.86 -8.94
C VAL A 115 1.34 4.23 -7.68
N GLY A 116 2.68 4.10 -7.67
CA GLY A 116 3.44 3.74 -6.47
C GLY A 116 3.61 2.25 -6.18
N VAL A 117 3.22 1.38 -7.12
CA VAL A 117 3.49 -0.07 -7.06
C VAL A 117 4.65 -0.34 -8.00
N ILE A 118 5.88 -0.40 -7.47
CA ILE A 118 7.11 -0.45 -8.27
C ILE A 118 7.71 -1.85 -8.41
N ASP A 119 7.24 -2.80 -7.60
CA ASP A 119 7.80 -4.14 -7.53
C ASP A 119 7.18 -5.06 -8.60
N GLU A 120 8.01 -5.82 -9.31
CA GLU A 120 7.57 -6.69 -10.42
C GLU A 120 6.73 -7.88 -9.92
N ASP A 121 7.03 -8.42 -8.74
CA ASP A 121 6.23 -9.50 -8.15
C ASP A 121 4.83 -8.98 -7.77
N GLU A 122 4.75 -7.75 -7.26
CA GLU A 122 3.48 -7.06 -7.03
C GLU A 122 2.68 -6.85 -8.33
N HIS A 123 3.35 -6.51 -9.44
CA HIS A 123 2.68 -6.37 -10.74
C HIS A 123 2.06 -7.69 -11.19
N ALA A 124 2.80 -8.79 -11.06
CA ALA A 124 2.34 -10.13 -11.41
C ALA A 124 1.13 -10.54 -10.55
N ASN A 125 1.18 -10.32 -9.23
CA ASN A 125 0.09 -10.65 -8.33
C ASN A 125 -1.20 -9.90 -8.70
N VAL A 126 -1.11 -8.59 -8.97
CA VAL A 126 -2.27 -7.80 -9.37
C VAL A 126 -2.79 -8.23 -10.73
N PHE A 127 -1.89 -8.50 -11.69
CA PHE A 127 -2.26 -8.94 -13.04
C PHE A 127 -2.98 -10.29 -13.03
N GLU A 128 -2.47 -11.26 -12.26
CA GLU A 128 -3.11 -12.56 -12.09
C GLU A 128 -4.46 -12.43 -11.39
N ALA A 129 -4.56 -11.57 -10.37
CA ALA A 129 -5.80 -11.37 -9.62
C ALA A 129 -6.93 -10.74 -10.45
N ILE A 130 -6.62 -9.98 -11.50
CA ILE A 130 -7.62 -9.37 -12.41
C ILE A 130 -7.84 -10.17 -13.69
N SER A 131 -6.95 -11.11 -14.02
CA SER A 131 -7.08 -11.97 -15.18
C SER A 131 -8.24 -12.96 -14.99
N ASP A 132 -9.05 -13.18 -16.02
CA ASP A 132 -10.16 -14.13 -15.96
C ASP A 132 -9.63 -15.57 -15.84
N PRO A 133 -9.97 -16.33 -14.77
CA PRO A 133 -9.55 -17.72 -14.62
C PRO A 133 -10.17 -18.66 -15.67
N ASN A 134 -11.29 -18.28 -16.29
CA ASN A 134 -11.95 -19.09 -17.33
C ASN A 134 -11.38 -18.84 -18.73
N HIS A 135 -10.73 -17.70 -18.94
CA HIS A 135 -10.06 -17.34 -20.18
C HIS A 135 -8.71 -16.72 -19.83
N PRO A 136 -7.65 -17.51 -19.69
CA PRO A 136 -6.30 -16.99 -19.44
C PRO A 136 -5.85 -16.17 -20.66
N CYS A 137 -6.27 -14.92 -20.69
CA CYS A 137 -5.79 -13.95 -21.64
C CYS A 137 -4.44 -13.46 -21.11
N GLU A 138 -3.44 -13.41 -21.97
CA GLU A 138 -2.13 -12.77 -21.67
C GLU A 138 -2.26 -11.24 -21.52
N THR A 139 -3.48 -10.72 -21.42
CA THR A 139 -3.78 -9.29 -21.39
C THR A 139 -4.95 -8.98 -20.48
N VAL A 140 -4.85 -7.82 -19.81
CA VAL A 140 -5.83 -7.27 -18.87
C VAL A 140 -6.18 -5.84 -19.24
N SER A 141 -7.28 -5.31 -18.75
CA SER A 141 -7.78 -3.96 -19.02
C SER A 141 -7.96 -3.18 -17.73
N LEU A 142 -7.90 -1.85 -17.82
CA LEU A 142 -8.21 -0.99 -16.67
C LEU A 142 -9.67 -1.14 -16.22
N THR A 143 -10.57 -1.61 -17.10
CA THR A 143 -11.94 -1.95 -16.75
C THR A 143 -12.04 -3.21 -15.88
N GLU A 144 -11.22 -4.24 -16.13
CA GLU A 144 -11.13 -5.44 -15.29
C GLU A 144 -10.56 -5.08 -13.92
N LEU A 145 -9.51 -4.24 -13.87
CA LEU A 145 -8.99 -3.70 -12.62
C LEU A 145 -10.05 -2.89 -11.85
N ALA A 146 -10.76 -1.98 -12.50
CA ALA A 146 -11.82 -1.20 -11.88
C ALA A 146 -12.96 -2.10 -11.35
N SER A 147 -13.29 -3.16 -12.08
CA SER A 147 -14.30 -4.14 -11.67
C SER A 147 -13.84 -4.96 -10.46
N ALA A 148 -12.59 -5.40 -10.45
CA ALA A 148 -12.00 -6.12 -9.33
C ALA A 148 -11.95 -5.24 -8.05
N LEU A 149 -11.57 -3.96 -8.19
CA LEU A 149 -11.59 -2.99 -7.10
C LEU A 149 -13.02 -2.71 -6.59
N ALA A 150 -14.01 -2.68 -7.49
CA ALA A 150 -15.42 -2.56 -7.12
C ALA A 150 -15.94 -3.78 -6.36
N ALA A 151 -15.45 -4.98 -6.68
CA ALA A 151 -15.87 -6.21 -6.02
C ALA A 151 -15.37 -6.28 -4.56
N VAL A 152 -14.16 -5.79 -4.28
CA VAL A 152 -13.60 -5.71 -2.92
C VAL A 152 -14.02 -4.45 -2.16
N SER A 153 -14.76 -3.55 -2.82
CA SER A 153 -15.25 -2.30 -2.25
C SER A 153 -16.68 -2.02 -2.71
N PRO A 154 -17.70 -2.41 -1.93
CA PRO A 154 -19.10 -2.07 -2.23
C PRO A 154 -19.38 -0.55 -2.30
N SER A 155 -18.39 0.28 -1.99
CA SER A 155 -18.53 1.69 -1.70
C SER A 155 -17.60 2.60 -2.51
N LEU A 156 -17.31 2.27 -3.77
CA LEU A 156 -16.86 3.28 -4.74
C LEU A 156 -17.82 4.49 -4.79
N VAL A 157 -19.09 4.27 -4.44
CA VAL A 157 -20.13 5.30 -4.33
C VAL A 157 -20.07 6.08 -3.01
N LEU A 158 -19.58 5.50 -1.90
CA LEU A 158 -19.47 6.24 -0.63
C LEU A 158 -18.15 7.02 -0.52
N GLU A 159 -17.09 6.60 -1.20
CA GLU A 159 -15.84 7.38 -1.31
C GLU A 159 -16.09 8.74 -1.99
N ASP A 160 -16.97 8.78 -3.00
CA ASP A 160 -17.40 10.00 -3.71
C ASP A 160 -18.26 10.95 -2.85
N ILE A 161 -18.87 10.44 -1.76
CA ILE A 161 -19.68 11.25 -0.81
C ILE A 161 -18.79 11.93 0.23
N ASN A 162 -17.61 11.38 0.51
CA ASN A 162 -16.63 11.99 1.43
C ASN A 162 -15.75 13.06 0.73
N ASP A 163 -15.90 13.21 -0.59
CA ASP A 163 -15.22 14.20 -1.44
C ASP A 163 -16.08 15.47 -1.67
N ARG A 164 -17.05 15.73 -0.77
CA ARG A 164 -17.96 16.89 -0.79
C ARG A 164 -17.89 17.73 0.47
#